data_AF-A0A821CMW3-F1
#
_entry.id   AF-A0A821CMW3-F1
#
_cell.length_a   1.000
_cell.length_b   1.000
_cell.length_c   1.000
_cell.angle_alpha   90.00
_cell.angle_beta   90.00
_cell.angle_gamma   90.00
#
_symmetry.space_group_name_H-M   'P 1'
#
loop_
_entity.id
_entity.type
_entity.pdbx_description
1 polymer ?
#
loop_
_entity_poly.entity_id
_entity_poly.type
_entity_poly.pdbx_seq_one_letter_code
_entity_poly.pdbx_strand_id
1 'polypeptide(L)'
;MDEHTPNHRSSVKFNDYIVSTYVDRTSCRYPVTLWNVNDALNSNIPRTNNHVEGYNSRLGSLFPVHPHIYKFIELLRDEHLFQHHHAEQSRTYLPRRQKPSQDTNAQLIDLLNKHSNRELTDLELALQCGKAVKAKLVKN
;
A
#
# COMPACT_ATOMS: atom_id res chain seq x y z
N MET A 1 23.62 20.01 -0.32
CA MET A 1 23.85 19.19 0.87
C MET A 1 23.86 20.15 2.04
N ASP A 2 22.84 20.09 2.89
CA ASP A 2 22.57 21.13 3.87
C ASP A 2 23.62 21.15 4.99
N GLU A 3 23.86 22.37 5.49
CA GLU A 3 24.86 22.75 6.51
C GLU A 3 24.67 22.06 7.88
N HIS A 4 23.60 21.27 8.03
CA HIS A 4 23.19 20.63 9.28
C HIS A 4 23.27 19.10 9.28
N THR A 5 23.85 18.50 8.23
CA THR A 5 24.08 17.05 8.24
C THR A 5 25.24 16.73 9.19
N PRO A 6 25.04 15.97 10.30
CA PRO A 6 26.13 15.65 11.20
C PRO A 6 27.23 14.92 10.43
N ASN A 7 28.46 15.46 10.46
CA ASN A 7 29.63 14.93 9.75
C ASN A 7 30.17 13.64 10.42
N HIS A 8 29.27 12.78 10.88
CA HIS A 8 29.60 11.50 11.46
C HIS A 8 29.72 10.47 10.34
N ARG A 9 30.82 9.72 10.32
CA ARG A 9 31.15 8.76 9.24
C ARG A 9 30.03 7.74 8.99
N SER A 10 29.25 7.37 10.00
CA SER A 10 28.09 6.48 9.84
C SER A 10 26.91 7.15 9.11
N SER A 11 26.66 8.44 9.36
CA SER A 11 25.60 9.20 8.70
C SER A 11 25.86 9.34 7.21
N VAL A 12 27.12 9.58 6.84
CA VAL A 12 27.55 9.63 5.43
C VAL A 12 27.32 8.28 4.75
N LYS A 13 27.80 7.18 5.34
CA LYS A 13 27.59 5.82 4.79
C LYS A 13 26.11 5.48 4.63
N PHE A 14 25.28 5.88 5.59
CA PHE A 14 23.85 5.65 5.52
C PHE A 14 23.20 6.45 4.39
N ASN A 15 23.53 7.74 4.26
CA ASN A 15 23.04 8.57 3.15
C ASN A 15 23.46 8.00 1.80
N ASP A 16 24.73 7.62 1.64
CA ASP A 16 25.24 7.03 0.40
C ASP A 16 24.48 5.75 0.04
N TYR A 17 24.20 4.90 1.03
CA TYR A 17 23.38 3.72 0.85
C TYR A 17 21.95 4.07 0.42
N ILE A 18 21.27 4.99 1.10
CA ILE A 18 19.89 5.38 0.75
C ILE A 18 19.82 5.98 -0.66
N VAL A 19 20.76 6.85 -1.01
CA VAL A 19 20.80 7.50 -2.32
C VAL A 19 21.01 6.48 -3.43
N SER A 20 22.05 5.64 -3.31
CA SER A 20 22.35 4.59 -4.28
C SER A 20 21.31 3.47 -4.33
N THR A 21 20.51 3.29 -3.29
CA THR A 21 19.51 2.22 -3.25
C THR A 21 18.14 2.69 -3.75
N TYR A 22 17.71 3.92 -3.43
CA TYR A 22 16.33 4.36 -3.65
C TYR A 22 16.15 5.71 -4.34
N VAL A 23 17.08 6.66 -4.19
CA VAL A 23 16.85 8.06 -4.60
C VAL A 23 17.44 8.40 -5.96
N ASP A 24 18.62 7.86 -6.28
CA ASP A 24 19.31 8.18 -7.54
C ASP A 24 18.48 7.76 -8.75
N ARG A 25 18.09 8.73 -9.58
CA ARG A 25 17.25 8.50 -10.76
C ARG A 25 17.93 7.67 -11.85
N THR A 26 19.25 7.61 -11.85
CA THR A 26 20.03 7.01 -12.95
C THR A 26 20.58 5.64 -12.63
N SER A 27 21.00 5.41 -11.38
CA SER A 27 21.69 4.17 -10.99
C SER A 27 21.15 3.50 -9.73
N CYS A 28 20.01 3.94 -9.19
CA CYS A 28 19.51 3.31 -7.98
C CYS A 28 19.13 1.84 -8.17
N ARG A 29 19.43 1.03 -7.15
CA ARG A 29 19.10 -0.40 -7.15
C ARG A 29 17.59 -0.66 -7.26
N TYR A 30 16.77 0.20 -6.64
CA TYR A 30 15.32 0.11 -6.64
C TYR A 30 14.71 1.44 -7.10
N PRO A 31 14.37 1.56 -8.40
CA PRO A 31 13.76 2.75 -8.99
C PRO A 31 12.52 3.23 -8.25
N VAL A 32 12.30 4.55 -8.28
CA VAL A 32 11.12 5.20 -7.67
C VAL A 32 9.80 4.60 -8.14
N THR A 33 9.72 4.13 -9.38
CA THR A 33 8.53 3.48 -9.95
C THR A 33 8.15 2.19 -9.22
N LEU A 34 9.06 1.57 -8.48
CA LEU A 34 8.82 0.31 -7.77
C LEU A 34 8.22 0.53 -6.37
N TRP A 35 8.58 1.62 -5.69
CA TRP A 35 8.20 1.85 -4.29
C TRP A 35 7.33 3.09 -4.06
N ASN A 36 7.24 3.99 -5.03
CA ASN A 36 6.41 5.18 -4.92
C ASN A 36 4.92 4.80 -4.99
N VAL A 37 4.14 5.30 -4.03
CA VAL A 37 2.71 5.02 -3.90
C VAL A 37 1.82 6.06 -4.60
N ASN A 38 2.38 7.14 -5.15
CA ASN A 38 1.65 8.21 -5.81
C ASN A 38 0.73 7.67 -6.93
N ASP A 39 1.29 6.87 -7.83
CA ASP A 39 0.56 6.36 -8.99
C ASP A 39 -0.50 5.34 -8.56
N ALA A 40 -0.19 4.54 -7.52
CA ALA A 40 -1.13 3.62 -6.90
C ALA A 40 -2.31 4.36 -6.23
N LEU A 41 -2.06 5.49 -5.55
CA LEU A 41 -3.12 6.30 -4.95
C LEU A 41 -4.03 6.91 -6.02
N ASN A 42 -3.46 7.51 -7.07
CA ASN A 42 -4.23 8.10 -8.17
C ASN A 42 -5.05 7.06 -8.94
N SER A 43 -4.51 5.86 -9.10
CA SER A 43 -5.18 4.75 -9.79
C SER A 43 -6.09 3.92 -8.86
N ASN A 44 -6.22 4.31 -7.58
CA ASN A 44 -6.94 3.59 -6.54
C ASN A 44 -6.54 2.10 -6.42
N ILE A 45 -5.26 1.81 -6.67
CA ILE A 45 -4.67 0.48 -6.57
C ILE A 45 -4.33 0.20 -5.09
N PRO A 46 -4.63 -0.99 -4.57
CA PRO A 46 -4.24 -1.37 -3.21
C PRO A 46 -2.71 -1.27 -3.00
N ARG A 47 -2.28 -0.59 -1.93
CA ARG A 47 -0.85 -0.47 -1.56
C ARG A 47 -0.20 -1.79 -1.14
N THR A 48 -1.02 -2.78 -0.79
CA THR A 48 -0.60 -4.10 -0.32
C THR A 48 -1.45 -5.18 -0.99
N ASN A 49 -0.87 -6.36 -1.09
CA ASN A 49 -1.50 -7.59 -1.56
C ASN A 49 -2.36 -8.29 -0.49
N ASN A 50 -2.69 -7.63 0.63
CA ASN A 50 -3.46 -8.22 1.74
C ASN A 50 -4.77 -8.91 1.30
N HIS A 51 -5.42 -8.40 0.26
CA HIS A 51 -6.63 -8.99 -0.30
C HIS A 51 -6.34 -10.33 -1.00
N VAL A 52 -5.21 -10.43 -1.72
CA VAL A 52 -4.72 -11.66 -2.33
C VAL A 52 -4.27 -12.66 -1.26
N GLU A 53 -3.56 -12.19 -0.24
CA GLU A 53 -3.14 -13.04 0.89
C GLU A 53 -4.34 -13.62 1.63
N GLY A 54 -5.35 -12.80 1.89
CA GLY A 54 -6.61 -13.25 2.50
C GLY A 54 -7.35 -14.26 1.62
N TYR A 55 -7.41 -14.02 0.31
CA TYR A 55 -7.98 -14.94 -0.66
C TYR A 55 -7.24 -16.29 -0.67
N ASN A 56 -5.92 -16.27 -0.80
CA ASN A 56 -5.10 -17.48 -0.83
C ASN A 56 -5.16 -18.26 0.49
N SER A 57 -5.21 -17.56 1.63
CA SER A 57 -5.36 -18.19 2.95
C SER A 57 -6.69 -18.93 3.09
N ARG A 58 -7.80 -18.28 2.67
CA ARG A 58 -9.11 -18.92 2.62
C ARG A 58 -9.14 -20.08 1.65
N LEU A 59 -8.56 -19.91 0.46
CA LEU A 59 -8.48 -20.98 -0.53
C LEU A 59 -7.71 -22.17 0.07
N GLY A 60 -6.55 -21.93 0.67
CA GLY A 60 -5.76 -22.96 1.35
C GLY A 60 -6.52 -23.73 2.43
N SER A 61 -7.47 -23.09 3.13
CA SER A 61 -8.29 -23.77 4.14
C SER A 61 -9.45 -24.61 3.57
N LEU A 62 -9.85 -24.36 2.32
CA LEU A 62 -10.90 -25.10 1.63
C LEU A 62 -10.38 -26.34 0.87
N PHE A 63 -9.13 -26.31 0.43
CA PHE A 63 -8.56 -27.39 -0.36
C PHE A 63 -7.98 -28.50 0.54
N PRO A 64 -8.36 -29.78 0.31
CA PRO A 64 -7.63 -30.89 0.92
C PRO A 64 -6.20 -30.95 0.34
N VAL A 65 -5.27 -31.55 1.08
CA VAL A 65 -3.83 -31.59 0.75
C VAL A 65 -3.56 -32.15 -0.66
N HIS A 66 -4.40 -33.09 -1.13
CA HIS A 66 -4.35 -33.63 -2.49
C HIS A 66 -5.77 -33.90 -3.03
N PRO A 67 -6.46 -32.89 -3.59
CA PRO A 67 -7.79 -33.09 -4.16
C PRO A 67 -7.67 -33.83 -5.49
N HIS A 68 -8.59 -34.76 -5.76
CA HIS A 68 -8.81 -35.24 -7.12
C HIS A 68 -9.22 -34.07 -8.04
N ILE A 69 -8.86 -34.12 -9.32
CA ILE A 69 -9.10 -33.00 -10.26
C ILE A 69 -10.57 -32.55 -10.33
N TYR A 70 -11.52 -33.48 -10.28
CA TYR A 70 -12.95 -33.14 -10.21
C TYR A 70 -13.31 -32.39 -8.92
N LYS A 71 -12.74 -32.80 -7.78
CA LYS A 71 -12.99 -32.11 -6.51
C LYS A 71 -12.35 -30.72 -6.48
N PHE A 72 -11.18 -30.60 -7.08
CA PHE A 72 -10.51 -29.31 -7.29
C PHE A 72 -11.40 -28.36 -8.11
N ILE A 73 -11.99 -28.84 -9.21
CA ILE A 73 -12.89 -28.03 -10.06
C ILE A 73 -14.16 -27.62 -9.32
N GLU A 74 -14.77 -28.52 -8.54
CA GLU A 74 -15.93 -28.20 -7.70
C GLU A 74 -15.61 -27.07 -6.70
N LEU A 75 -14.50 -27.19 -5.98
CA LEU A 75 -14.09 -26.19 -4.99
C LEU A 75 -13.82 -24.82 -5.64
N LEU A 76 -13.23 -24.79 -6.83
CA LEU A 76 -13.04 -23.55 -7.58
C LEU A 76 -14.37 -22.92 -8.01
N ARG A 77 -15.34 -23.74 -8.43
CA ARG A 77 -16.69 -23.25 -8.78
C ARG A 77 -17.38 -22.66 -7.57
N ASP A 78 -17.36 -23.35 -6.44
CA ASP A 78 -18.00 -22.89 -5.21
C ASP A 78 -17.37 -21.61 -4.69
N GLU A 79 -16.04 -21.51 -4.71
CA GLU A 79 -15.33 -20.29 -4.32
C GLU A 79 -15.62 -19.13 -5.29
N HIS A 80 -15.71 -19.40 -6.60
CA HIS A 80 -16.11 -18.37 -7.58
C HIS A 80 -17.51 -17.82 -7.28
N LEU A 81 -18.48 -18.70 -7.02
CA LEU A 81 -19.85 -18.29 -6.65
C LEU A 81 -19.87 -17.49 -5.35
N PHE A 82 -19.11 -17.93 -4.34
CA PHE A 82 -18.97 -17.22 -3.07
C PHE A 82 -18.40 -15.80 -3.28
N GLN A 83 -17.33 -15.66 -4.07
CA GLN A 83 -16.70 -14.37 -4.34
C GLN A 83 -17.62 -13.45 -5.16
N HIS A 84 -18.34 -13.99 -6.14
CA HIS A 84 -19.32 -13.23 -6.92
C HIS A 84 -20.41 -12.67 -6.01
N HIS A 85 -21.01 -13.53 -5.19
CA HIS A 85 -22.03 -13.11 -4.22
C HIS A 85 -21.49 -12.09 -3.21
N HIS A 86 -20.25 -12.27 -2.72
CA HIS A 86 -19.62 -11.30 -1.82
C HIS A 86 -19.41 -9.94 -2.50
N ALA A 87 -19.02 -9.94 -3.78
CA ALA A 87 -18.87 -8.73 -4.57
C ALA A 87 -20.22 -8.05 -4.84
N GLU A 88 -21.27 -8.79 -5.15
CA GLU A 88 -22.63 -8.25 -5.32
C GLU A 88 -23.17 -7.64 -4.02
N GLN A 89 -23.02 -8.34 -2.89
CA GLN A 89 -23.36 -7.81 -1.57
C GLN A 89 -22.58 -6.54 -1.23
N SER A 90 -21.33 -6.42 -1.71
CA SER A 90 -20.55 -5.20 -1.51
C SER A 90 -21.11 -3.99 -2.27
N ARG A 91 -21.87 -4.22 -3.36
CA ARG A 91 -22.53 -3.17 -4.16
C ARG A 91 -23.86 -2.73 -3.55
N THR A 92 -24.51 -3.57 -2.75
CA THR A 92 -25.74 -3.19 -2.03
C THR A 92 -25.37 -2.36 -0.81
N TYR A 93 -25.62 -1.05 -0.90
CA TYR A 93 -25.19 0.03 0.01
C TYR A 93 -25.74 -0.04 1.45
N LEU A 94 -25.38 -1.07 2.22
CA LEU A 94 -25.46 -0.95 3.68
C LEU A 94 -24.19 -0.22 4.16
N PRO A 95 -24.31 0.89 4.92
CA PRO A 95 -23.16 1.63 5.41
C PRO A 95 -22.35 0.74 6.34
N ARG A 96 -21.28 0.15 5.80
CA ARG A 96 -20.28 -0.55 6.60
C ARG A 96 -19.38 0.49 7.25
N ARG A 97 -19.01 0.25 8.51
CA ARG A 97 -17.99 1.04 9.21
C ARG A 97 -16.72 1.05 8.35
N GLN A 98 -16.30 2.23 7.90
CA GLN A 98 -15.10 2.36 7.08
C GLN A 98 -13.89 1.88 7.86
N LYS A 99 -13.02 1.10 7.20
CA LYS A 99 -11.78 0.66 7.83
C LYS A 99 -10.86 1.87 7.95
N PRO A 100 -10.14 2.07 9.08
CA PRO A 100 -9.21 3.18 9.26
C PRO A 100 -8.12 3.30 8.17
N SER A 101 -7.89 2.26 7.35
CA SER A 101 -6.96 2.29 6.22
C SER A 101 -7.51 3.01 4.99
N GLN A 102 -8.83 2.99 4.78
CA GLN A 102 -9.49 3.69 3.66
C GLN A 102 -9.48 5.20 3.93
N ASP A 103 -9.67 5.58 5.18
CA ASP A 103 -9.50 6.96 5.67
C ASP A 103 -8.06 7.48 5.40
N THR A 104 -7.04 6.66 5.69
CA THR A 104 -5.65 7.05 5.37
C THR A 104 -5.41 7.25 3.86
N ASN A 105 -5.98 6.40 2.98
CA ASN A 105 -5.83 6.60 1.53
C ASN A 105 -6.55 7.88 1.07
N ALA A 106 -7.77 8.13 1.55
CA ALA A 106 -8.52 9.34 1.23
C ALA A 106 -7.77 10.61 1.68
N GLN A 107 -7.19 10.58 2.89
CA GLN A 107 -6.34 11.66 3.39
C GLN A 107 -5.11 11.90 2.51
N LEU A 108 -4.44 10.84 2.05
CA LEU A 108 -3.28 10.98 1.18
C LEU A 108 -3.66 11.55 -0.20
N ILE A 109 -4.81 11.15 -0.76
CA ILE A 109 -5.33 11.70 -2.02
C ILE A 109 -5.67 13.19 -1.86
N ASP A 110 -6.31 13.58 -0.75
CA ASP A 110 -6.60 14.98 -0.44
C ASP A 110 -5.31 15.83 -0.33
N LEU A 111 -4.29 15.32 0.34
CA LEU A 111 -2.98 15.98 0.44
C LEU A 111 -2.30 16.13 -0.92
N LEU A 112 -2.37 15.12 -1.78
CA LEU A 112 -1.84 15.17 -3.15
C LEU A 112 -2.57 16.22 -4.00
N ASN A 113 -3.90 16.31 -3.88
CA ASN A 113 -4.69 17.31 -4.59
C ASN A 113 -4.32 18.73 -4.15
N LYS A 114 -4.17 18.96 -2.84
CA LYS A 114 -3.71 20.25 -2.29
C LYS A 114 -2.32 20.64 -2.78
N HIS A 115 -1.40 19.69 -2.85
CA HIS A 115 -0.08 19.91 -3.43
C HIS A 115 -0.14 20.24 -4.91
N SER A 116 -0.95 19.51 -5.69
CA SER A 116 -1.18 19.80 -7.12
C SER A 116 -1.76 21.19 -7.34
N ASN A 117 -2.61 21.67 -6.42
CA ASN A 117 -3.17 23.03 -6.43
C ASN A 117 -2.19 24.10 -5.94
N ARG A 118 -0.95 23.74 -5.58
CA ARG A 118 0.09 24.61 -4.98
C ARG A 118 -0.33 25.22 -3.64
N GLU A 119 -1.25 24.59 -2.92
CA GLU A 119 -1.65 24.97 -1.57
C GLU A 119 -0.66 24.45 -0.51
N LEU A 120 0.15 23.45 -0.85
CA LEU A 120 1.17 22.84 0.01
C LEU A 120 2.53 22.83 -0.69
N THR A 121 3.58 23.14 0.08
CA THR A 121 4.97 22.96 -0.36
C THR A 121 5.39 21.48 -0.30
N ASP A 122 6.47 21.12 -1.01
CA ASP A 122 7.02 19.75 -1.00
C ASP A 122 7.39 19.28 0.41
N LEU A 123 7.94 20.18 1.24
CA LEU A 123 8.32 19.89 2.62
C LEU A 123 7.09 19.64 3.50
N GLU A 124 6.06 20.48 3.36
CA GLU A 124 4.81 20.32 4.09
C GLU A 124 4.09 19.04 3.69
N LEU A 125 4.05 18.72 2.40
CA LEU A 125 3.50 17.47 1.90
C LEU A 125 4.21 16.27 2.54
N ALA A 126 5.55 16.25 2.53
CA ALA A 126 6.34 15.17 3.13
C ALA A 126 6.04 15.00 4.64
N LEU A 127 5.93 16.11 5.37
CA LEU A 127 5.59 16.10 6.81
C LEU A 127 4.17 15.59 7.06
N GLN A 128 3.19 16.04 6.30
CA GLN A 128 1.79 15.65 6.46
C GLN A 128 1.55 14.19 6.06
N CYS A 129 2.14 13.74 4.95
CA CYS A 129 2.16 12.32 4.58
C CYS A 129 2.78 11.45 5.68
N GLY A 130 3.91 11.89 6.25
CA GLY A 130 4.55 11.22 7.38
C GLY A 130 3.64 11.11 8.60
N LYS A 131 2.91 12.17 8.96
CA LYS A 131 1.95 12.18 10.08
C LYS A 131 0.74 11.27 9.83
N ALA A 132 0.16 11.33 8.63
CA ALA A 132 -0.99 10.51 8.24
C ALA A 132 -0.68 9.01 8.32
N VAL A 133 0.56 8.60 8.06
CA VAL A 133 1.02 7.21 8.16
C VAL A 133 1.47 6.84 9.58
N LYS A 134 2.21 7.71 10.29
CA LYS A 134 2.80 7.42 11.61
C LYS A 134 1.80 7.33 12.76
N ALA A 135 0.61 7.91 12.66
CA ALA A 135 -0.38 7.91 13.73
C ALA A 135 -0.73 6.49 14.27
N LYS A 136 -0.43 5.42 13.52
CA LYS A 136 -0.68 4.02 13.92
C LYS A 136 0.54 3.23 14.44
N LEU A 137 1.76 3.75 14.32
CA LEU A 137 3.00 3.05 14.73
C LEU A 137 3.39 3.33 16.19
N VAL A 138 2.83 4.37 16.80
CA VAL A 138 2.96 4.63 18.24
C VAL A 138 1.74 4.00 18.92
N LYS A 139 1.79 2.69 19.14
CA LYS A 139 0.98 2.06 20.18
C LYS A 139 1.79 2.17 21.47
N ASN A 140 1.27 2.93 22.44
CA ASN A 140 1.68 2.81 23.83
C ASN A 140 1.34 1.40 24.35
#